data_AF-A0A8H6U4W6-F1
#
_entry.id   AF-A0A8H6U4W6-F1
#
_cell.length_a   1.000
_cell.length_b   1.000
_cell.length_c   1.000
_cell.angle_alpha   90.00
_cell.angle_beta   90.00
_cell.angle_gamma   90.00
#
_symmetry.space_group_name_H-M   'P 1'
#
loop_
_entity.id
_entity.type
_entity.pdbx_description
1 polymer ?
#
loop_
_entity_poly.entity_id
_entity_poly.type
_entity_poly.pdbx_seq_one_letter_code
_entity_poly.pdbx_strand_id
1 'polypeptide(L)'
;MVLPPNTTPAPKPSSIFLPAMSSAGHTSAQAPPAPPAATPLPSLPKSPAQQQANPAIPAAAPAAPPAPPAADHTRPSDPRFDLPKLRLEIRDLNHPAAAQFLSAVNASAALAAAVHSVLNLLYESPSCPSTHVPPTRSVTLILRDMGGVAYTAGSDLDDDHKEIHFSMSYIAGIPAERRTSEIMGVLTHEMVHCFQWNARGTCPGGFIEGIADWVRLKSRLSPPHWKRDASGNWDGGYQHTAYFLDYLEGRFGAGTVRMLNEKLRTQRYKEKDFWTETLGRPVEQLWKDYAEKMKDDEAVIINKDDISDDDIRLGRIRTADEATQEVV
;
A
#
# COMPACT_ATOMS: atom_id res chain seq x y z
N MET A 1 13.77 -5.25 -22.50
CA MET A 1 14.22 -6.09 -21.37
C MET A 1 13.00 -6.90 -20.94
N VAL A 2 13.08 -8.23 -20.95
CA VAL A 2 11.96 -9.11 -20.55
C VAL A 2 11.93 -9.14 -19.03
N LEU A 3 10.77 -8.87 -18.42
CA LEU A 3 10.61 -8.93 -16.97
C LEU A 3 10.70 -10.40 -16.48
N PRO A 4 11.29 -10.67 -15.30
CA PRO A 4 11.37 -12.02 -14.76
C PRO A 4 9.97 -12.63 -14.51
N PRO A 5 9.85 -13.97 -14.47
CA PRO A 5 8.60 -14.63 -14.08
C PRO A 5 8.17 -14.19 -12.68
N ASN A 6 6.85 -14.13 -12.42
CA ASN A 6 6.23 -13.66 -11.16
C ASN A 6 6.37 -12.15 -10.84
N THR A 7 6.72 -11.30 -11.80
CA THR A 7 6.57 -9.84 -11.63
C THR A 7 5.11 -9.42 -11.67
N THR A 8 4.72 -8.47 -10.83
CA THR A 8 3.45 -7.74 -10.95
C THR A 8 3.26 -7.27 -12.41
N PRO A 9 2.06 -7.38 -13.01
CA PRO A 9 1.82 -6.94 -14.38
C PRO A 9 2.22 -5.46 -14.55
N ALA A 10 3.12 -5.16 -15.48
CA ALA A 10 3.45 -3.77 -15.78
C ALA A 10 2.20 -3.03 -16.29
N PRO A 11 1.90 -1.80 -15.81
CA PRO A 11 0.78 -1.03 -16.31
C PRO A 11 0.91 -0.79 -17.81
N LYS A 12 -0.19 -1.00 -18.55
CA LYS A 12 -0.25 -0.63 -19.96
C LYS A 12 -0.19 0.91 -20.05
N PRO A 13 0.62 1.48 -20.97
CA PRO A 13 0.83 2.93 -21.04
C PRO A 13 -0.43 3.75 -21.39
N SER A 14 -1.55 3.09 -21.71
CA SER A 14 -2.83 3.72 -22.04
C SER A 14 -3.82 3.81 -20.88
N SER A 15 -3.44 3.42 -19.65
CA SER A 15 -4.32 3.50 -18.49
C SER A 15 -3.54 3.92 -17.24
N ILE A 16 -3.72 5.19 -16.85
CA ILE A 16 -3.31 5.79 -15.57
C ILE A 16 -1.79 6.00 -15.38
N PHE A 17 -1.28 7.10 -15.92
CA PHE A 17 -0.39 8.09 -15.27
C PHE A 17 0.10 9.05 -16.37
N LEU A 18 -0.55 10.21 -16.52
CA LEU A 18 -0.05 11.28 -17.39
C LEU A 18 0.58 12.36 -16.52
N PRO A 19 1.91 12.45 -16.42
CA PRO A 19 2.54 13.71 -16.06
C PRO A 19 2.41 14.67 -17.26
N ALA A 20 2.17 15.94 -16.96
CA ALA A 20 2.02 16.99 -17.98
C ALA A 20 3.28 17.05 -18.86
N MET A 21 3.11 16.80 -20.16
CA MET A 21 4.16 16.92 -21.17
C MET A 21 4.35 18.40 -21.54
N SER A 22 5.59 18.87 -21.49
CA SER A 22 6.06 20.00 -22.29
C SER A 22 7.07 19.48 -23.30
N SER A 23 6.87 19.85 -24.56
CA SER A 23 7.51 19.33 -25.76
C SER A 23 8.92 19.90 -26.00
N ALA A 24 9.88 19.05 -26.40
CA ALA A 24 10.95 19.42 -27.33
C ALA A 24 11.72 18.19 -27.90
N GLY A 25 11.82 18.13 -29.23
CA GLY A 25 13.09 17.84 -29.93
C GLY A 25 13.48 16.39 -30.25
N HIS A 26 13.20 15.95 -31.48
CA HIS A 26 13.86 14.80 -32.13
C HIS A 26 15.36 15.03 -32.36
N THR A 27 16.20 14.02 -32.11
CA THR A 27 17.39 13.72 -32.93
C THR A 27 17.77 12.22 -32.88
N SER A 28 18.53 11.82 -33.89
CA SER A 28 18.70 10.49 -34.50
C SER A 28 19.53 9.45 -33.73
N ALA A 29 19.29 8.19 -34.08
CA ALA A 29 19.92 6.96 -33.61
C ALA A 29 21.41 6.80 -33.92
N GLN A 30 22.13 6.12 -33.02
CA GLN A 30 23.34 5.35 -33.30
C GLN A 30 23.40 4.09 -32.40
N ALA A 31 23.83 2.97 -32.98
CA ALA A 31 23.90 1.66 -32.32
C ALA A 31 25.12 1.53 -31.37
N PRO A 32 25.04 0.74 -30.28
CA PRO A 32 26.15 0.56 -29.36
C PRO A 32 27.11 -0.57 -29.80
N PRO A 33 28.42 -0.46 -29.53
CA PRO A 33 29.37 -1.55 -29.71
C PRO A 33 29.33 -2.57 -28.55
N ALA A 34 29.79 -3.79 -28.83
CA ALA A 34 29.79 -4.97 -27.96
C ALA A 34 30.64 -4.82 -26.68
N PRO A 35 30.33 -5.58 -25.59
CA PRO A 35 31.03 -5.45 -24.32
C PRO A 35 32.39 -6.20 -24.33
N PRO A 36 33.44 -5.66 -23.70
CA PRO A 36 34.67 -6.41 -23.44
C PRO A 36 34.53 -7.33 -22.21
N ALA A 37 35.26 -8.44 -22.26
CA ALA A 37 35.23 -9.56 -21.32
C ALA A 37 35.84 -9.24 -19.94
N ALA A 38 35.37 -9.98 -18.93
CA ALA A 38 35.75 -9.87 -17.53
C ALA A 38 37.23 -10.20 -17.27
N THR A 39 37.90 -9.34 -16.49
CA THR A 39 39.24 -9.59 -15.94
C THR A 39 39.14 -9.77 -14.42
N PRO A 40 39.88 -10.70 -13.78
CA PRO A 40 39.74 -10.99 -12.35
C PRO A 40 40.35 -9.91 -11.44
N LEU A 41 39.67 -9.60 -10.33
CA LEU A 41 40.17 -8.72 -9.26
C LEU A 41 41.25 -9.42 -8.40
N PRO A 42 42.31 -8.71 -7.97
CA PRO A 42 43.31 -9.23 -7.04
C PRO A 42 42.85 -9.18 -5.57
N SER A 43 43.31 -10.13 -4.76
CA SER A 43 43.01 -10.36 -3.35
C SER A 43 43.63 -9.33 -2.39
N LEU A 44 42.83 -8.85 -1.42
CA LEU A 44 43.27 -7.97 -0.32
C LEU A 44 44.13 -8.70 0.73
N PRO A 45 45.22 -8.08 1.23
CA PRO A 45 45.96 -8.58 2.40
C PRO A 45 45.31 -8.16 3.74
N LYS A 46 45.38 -9.07 4.74
CA LYS A 46 44.91 -8.90 6.12
C LYS A 46 45.86 -8.01 6.93
N SER A 47 45.33 -7.04 7.68
CA SER A 47 46.07 -6.29 8.70
C SER A 47 45.94 -6.92 10.11
N PRO A 48 46.94 -6.77 11.00
CA PRO A 48 47.06 -7.58 12.22
C PRO A 48 46.33 -7.00 13.44
N ALA A 49 46.03 -7.91 14.36
CA ALA A 49 45.47 -7.67 15.69
C ALA A 49 46.34 -6.78 16.59
N GLN A 50 45.69 -5.98 17.45
CA GLN A 50 46.31 -5.38 18.63
C GLN A 50 45.48 -5.69 19.88
N GLN A 51 46.18 -6.22 20.89
CA GLN A 51 45.71 -6.63 22.21
C GLN A 51 45.60 -5.45 23.20
N GLN A 52 44.71 -5.68 24.16
CA GLN A 52 44.33 -4.98 25.40
C GLN A 52 45.41 -4.24 26.22
N ALA A 53 44.96 -3.21 26.95
CA ALA A 53 45.29 -3.03 28.38
C ALA A 53 44.25 -2.14 29.12
N ASN A 54 43.73 -2.63 30.24
CA ASN A 54 42.93 -1.92 31.25
C ASN A 54 43.84 -1.27 32.31
N PRO A 55 43.39 -0.21 33.00
CA PRO A 55 43.81 0.02 34.39
C PRO A 55 42.63 0.12 35.39
N ALA A 56 42.98 -0.16 36.64
CA ALA A 56 42.11 -0.52 37.76
C ALA A 56 41.39 0.63 38.49
N ILE A 57 40.35 0.25 39.25
CA ILE A 57 39.46 1.04 40.12
C ILE A 57 40.03 1.11 41.55
N PRO A 58 39.83 2.20 42.32
CA PRO A 58 39.85 2.18 43.77
C PRO A 58 38.44 2.19 44.40
N ALA A 59 38.30 1.43 45.50
CA ALA A 59 37.08 1.03 46.17
C ALA A 59 36.45 2.07 47.13
N ALA A 60 35.13 1.98 47.35
CA ALA A 60 34.46 2.48 48.56
C ALA A 60 33.12 1.75 48.88
N ALA A 61 33.08 1.13 50.07
CA ALA A 61 31.98 0.86 51.04
C ALA A 61 30.68 0.06 50.67
N PRO A 62 30.09 -0.70 51.63
CA PRO A 62 29.21 -1.84 51.35
C PRO A 62 27.72 -1.50 51.27
N ALA A 63 27.02 -2.23 50.40
CA ALA A 63 25.58 -2.13 50.15
C ALA A 63 24.72 -2.92 51.15
N ALA A 64 23.54 -2.39 51.45
CA ALA A 64 22.44 -3.07 52.13
C ALA A 64 21.84 -4.18 51.22
N PRO A 65 21.24 -5.26 51.79
CA PRO A 65 20.77 -6.40 51.00
C PRO A 65 19.56 -6.01 50.12
N PRO A 66 19.50 -6.49 48.86
CA PRO A 66 18.37 -6.20 47.98
C PRO A 66 17.13 -7.00 48.40
N ALA A 67 15.99 -6.30 48.47
CA ALA A 67 14.68 -6.93 48.55
C ALA A 67 14.45 -7.82 47.30
N PRO A 68 13.71 -8.93 47.42
CA PRO A 68 13.44 -9.80 46.28
C PRO A 68 12.70 -9.01 45.19
N PRO A 69 13.11 -9.14 43.91
CA PRO A 69 12.37 -8.50 42.83
C PRO A 69 10.96 -9.11 42.80
N ALA A 70 9.97 -8.23 42.93
CA ALA A 70 8.57 -8.56 42.70
C ALA A 70 8.46 -9.28 41.35
N ALA A 71 7.73 -10.39 41.33
CA ALA A 71 7.44 -11.13 40.11
C ALA A 71 6.98 -10.14 39.03
N ASP A 72 7.78 -10.07 37.97
CA ASP A 72 7.45 -9.34 36.76
C ASP A 72 6.23 -10.05 36.16
N HIS A 73 5.04 -9.54 36.50
CA HIS A 73 3.84 -9.83 35.74
C HIS A 73 4.04 -9.19 34.37
N THR A 74 4.79 -9.88 33.53
CA THR A 74 4.80 -9.68 32.08
C THR A 74 3.36 -9.81 31.64
N ARG A 75 2.68 -8.67 31.52
CA ARG A 75 1.45 -8.53 30.75
C ARG A 75 1.74 -9.24 29.42
N PRO A 76 0.91 -10.22 29.00
CA PRO A 76 1.10 -10.85 27.70
C PRO A 76 1.22 -9.73 26.68
N SER A 77 2.38 -9.65 26.03
CA SER A 77 2.58 -8.71 24.92
C SER A 77 1.52 -9.05 23.90
N ASP A 78 0.67 -8.08 23.59
CA ASP A 78 -0.30 -8.14 22.49
C ASP A 78 0.38 -8.84 21.29
N PRO A 79 -0.22 -9.87 20.66
CA PRO A 79 0.46 -10.63 19.61
C PRO A 79 0.67 -9.73 18.39
N ARG A 80 1.83 -9.07 18.35
CA ARG A 80 2.25 -8.21 17.26
C ARG A 80 2.88 -9.05 16.16
N PHE A 81 2.58 -8.69 14.91
CA PHE A 81 3.29 -9.26 13.79
C PHE A 81 4.78 -8.92 13.84
N ASP A 82 5.61 -9.94 13.66
CA ASP A 82 7.04 -9.77 13.51
C ASP A 82 7.34 -9.12 12.15
N LEU A 83 8.34 -8.23 12.15
CA LEU A 83 8.83 -7.64 10.92
C LEU A 83 9.73 -8.64 10.18
N PRO A 84 9.62 -8.77 8.84
CA PRO A 84 10.62 -9.46 8.07
C PRO A 84 11.95 -8.69 8.16
N LYS A 85 13.05 -9.29 7.70
CA LYS A 85 14.29 -8.54 7.54
C LYS A 85 14.10 -7.47 6.46
N LEU A 86 14.27 -6.21 6.83
CA LEU A 86 14.17 -5.07 5.90
C LEU A 86 15.56 -4.63 5.45
N ARG A 87 15.72 -4.36 4.15
CA ARG A 87 16.97 -3.86 3.56
C ARG A 87 16.70 -2.67 2.64
N LEU A 88 17.72 -1.84 2.49
CA LEU A 88 17.75 -0.73 1.53
C LEU A 88 19.00 -0.87 0.66
N GLU A 89 18.80 -0.76 -0.65
CA GLU A 89 19.84 -0.63 -1.66
C GLU A 89 19.56 0.64 -2.46
N ILE A 90 20.56 1.50 -2.63
CA ILE A 90 20.49 2.66 -3.51
C ILE A 90 21.59 2.49 -4.56
N ARG A 91 21.18 2.24 -5.81
CA ARG A 91 22.14 1.88 -6.87
C ARG A 91 22.98 3.04 -7.37
N ASP A 92 22.49 4.27 -7.21
CA ASP A 92 23.22 5.47 -7.63
C ASP A 92 22.99 6.62 -6.65
N LEU A 93 24.00 6.96 -5.85
CA LEU A 93 23.93 8.11 -4.93
C LEU A 93 24.13 9.46 -5.62
N ASN A 94 24.65 9.49 -6.86
CA ASN A 94 24.81 10.72 -7.63
C ASN A 94 23.50 11.16 -8.29
N HIS A 95 22.54 10.26 -8.44
CA HIS A 95 21.22 10.59 -8.96
C HIS A 95 20.45 11.48 -7.95
N PRO A 96 19.87 12.63 -8.36
CA PRO A 96 19.22 13.58 -7.43
C PRO A 96 18.16 12.95 -6.51
N ALA A 97 17.43 11.96 -7.04
CA ALA A 97 16.43 11.22 -6.27
C ALA A 97 16.96 10.52 -5.02
N ALA A 98 18.25 10.13 -4.95
CA ALA A 98 18.81 9.50 -3.76
C ALA A 98 18.72 10.46 -2.55
N ALA A 99 19.24 11.68 -2.71
CA ALA A 99 19.15 12.71 -1.69
C ALA A 99 17.70 13.10 -1.39
N GLN A 100 16.85 13.21 -2.42
CA GLN A 100 15.44 13.54 -2.24
C GLN A 100 14.66 12.47 -1.46
N PHE A 101 14.91 11.19 -1.72
CA PHE A 101 14.31 10.07 -0.97
C PHE A 101 14.77 10.08 0.48
N LEU A 102 16.09 10.13 0.71
CA LEU A 102 16.69 10.10 2.05
C LEU A 102 16.28 11.31 2.90
N SER A 103 16.00 12.45 2.28
CA SER A 103 15.50 13.64 2.98
C SER A 103 13.99 13.59 3.26
N ALA A 104 13.23 12.85 2.44
CA ALA A 104 11.78 12.80 2.54
C ALA A 104 11.28 11.78 3.56
N VAL A 105 12.01 10.67 3.74
CA VAL A 105 11.61 9.56 4.63
C VAL A 105 12.80 8.95 5.36
N ASN A 106 12.57 8.48 6.58
CA ASN A 106 13.43 7.47 7.20
C ASN A 106 13.05 6.09 6.66
N ALA A 107 13.91 5.46 5.86
CA ALA A 107 13.59 4.21 5.18
C ALA A 107 13.18 3.06 6.14
N SER A 108 13.83 2.96 7.30
CA SER A 108 13.50 1.94 8.30
C SER A 108 12.09 2.13 8.84
N ALA A 109 11.72 3.36 9.20
CA ALA A 109 10.39 3.67 9.70
C ALA A 109 9.33 3.53 8.60
N ALA A 110 9.64 3.98 7.38
CA ALA A 110 8.73 3.90 6.23
C ALA A 110 8.38 2.45 5.88
N LEU A 111 9.38 1.57 5.76
CA LEU A 111 9.17 0.16 5.46
C LEU A 111 8.47 -0.57 6.60
N ALA A 112 8.83 -0.30 7.86
CA ALA A 112 8.13 -0.89 9.01
C ALA A 112 6.66 -0.46 9.05
N ALA A 113 6.36 0.82 8.83
CA ALA A 113 4.98 1.33 8.79
C ALA A 113 4.17 0.72 7.63
N ALA A 114 4.79 0.52 6.47
CA ALA A 114 4.17 -0.18 5.35
C ALA A 114 3.85 -1.63 5.71
N VAL A 115 4.80 -2.38 6.28
CA VAL A 115 4.56 -3.77 6.74
C VAL A 115 3.41 -3.82 7.73
N HIS A 116 3.42 -2.97 8.76
CA HIS A 116 2.34 -2.94 9.76
C HIS A 116 0.98 -2.59 9.15
N SER A 117 0.92 -1.67 8.18
CA SER A 117 -0.31 -1.34 7.46
C SER A 117 -0.87 -2.58 6.77
N VAL A 118 -0.03 -3.27 5.98
CA VAL A 118 -0.44 -4.47 5.25
C VAL A 118 -0.88 -5.58 6.21
N LEU A 119 -0.07 -5.86 7.23
CA LEU A 119 -0.33 -6.97 8.13
C LEU A 119 -1.60 -6.76 8.96
N ASN A 120 -1.81 -5.56 9.51
CA ASN A 120 -3.00 -5.28 10.32
C ASN A 120 -4.30 -5.20 9.50
N LEU A 121 -4.22 -4.82 8.21
CA LEU A 121 -5.40 -4.70 7.34
C LEU A 121 -5.78 -6.03 6.69
N LEU A 122 -4.79 -6.83 6.26
CA LEU A 122 -5.04 -8.09 5.52
C LEU A 122 -5.03 -9.34 6.39
N TYR A 123 -4.63 -9.25 7.67
CA TYR A 123 -4.54 -10.39 8.59
C TYR A 123 -5.08 -10.00 9.97
N GLU A 124 -5.65 -10.97 10.68
CA GLU A 124 -6.26 -10.73 12.00
C GLU A 124 -5.21 -10.60 13.10
N SER A 125 -4.38 -11.62 13.25
CA SER A 125 -3.25 -11.66 14.18
C SER A 125 -2.30 -12.80 13.80
N PRO A 126 -1.06 -12.83 14.32
CA PRO A 126 -0.11 -13.90 14.05
C PRO A 126 -0.60 -15.30 14.46
N SER A 127 -1.45 -15.37 15.49
CA SER A 127 -1.97 -16.63 16.04
C SER A 127 -3.34 -17.03 15.49
N CYS A 128 -3.93 -16.20 14.62
CA CYS A 128 -5.27 -16.44 14.10
C CYS A 128 -5.28 -17.58 13.07
N PRO A 129 -6.07 -18.65 13.27
CA PRO A 129 -6.09 -19.79 12.34
C PRO A 129 -6.88 -19.50 11.05
N SER A 130 -7.62 -18.39 10.98
CA SER A 130 -8.46 -18.05 9.82
C SER A 130 -7.77 -17.16 8.80
N THR A 131 -6.58 -16.63 9.08
CA THR A 131 -5.82 -15.81 8.12
C THR A 131 -4.34 -16.18 8.17
N HIS A 132 -3.72 -16.41 7.01
CA HIS A 132 -2.35 -16.90 6.94
C HIS A 132 -1.46 -15.92 6.20
N VAL A 133 -0.49 -15.32 6.90
CA VAL A 133 0.49 -14.43 6.29
C VAL A 133 1.43 -15.23 5.38
N PRO A 134 1.75 -14.77 4.15
CA PRO A 134 2.81 -15.36 3.34
C PRO A 134 4.13 -15.41 4.11
N PRO A 135 4.97 -16.43 3.89
CA PRO A 135 6.20 -16.66 4.67
C PRO A 135 7.35 -15.73 4.26
N THR A 136 7.06 -14.48 3.89
CA THR A 136 8.04 -13.49 3.45
C THR A 136 9.09 -13.23 4.53
N ARG A 137 10.32 -13.71 4.30
CA ARG A 137 11.44 -13.65 5.24
C ARG A 137 12.20 -12.32 5.18
N SER A 138 12.21 -11.68 4.02
CA SER A 138 12.83 -10.36 3.87
C SER A 138 12.23 -9.54 2.75
N VAL A 139 12.31 -8.22 2.88
CA VAL A 139 11.97 -7.25 1.83
C VAL A 139 13.17 -6.32 1.62
N THR A 140 13.66 -6.23 0.39
CA THR A 140 14.71 -5.28 0.00
C THR A 140 14.10 -4.17 -0.84
N LEU A 141 14.16 -2.93 -0.37
CA LEU A 141 13.86 -1.76 -1.19
C LEU A 141 15.09 -1.40 -2.02
N ILE A 142 14.94 -1.37 -3.34
CA ILE A 142 15.97 -1.07 -4.31
C ILE A 142 15.59 0.21 -5.04
N LEU A 143 16.33 1.29 -4.78
CA LEU A 143 16.22 2.53 -5.55
C LEU A 143 17.17 2.43 -6.75
N ARG A 144 16.61 2.48 -7.95
CA ARG A 144 17.39 2.44 -9.20
C ARG A 144 16.74 3.28 -10.28
N ASP A 145 17.56 3.73 -11.23
CA ASP A 145 17.00 4.34 -12.43
C ASP A 145 16.30 3.27 -13.29
N MET A 146 15.05 3.54 -13.63
CA MET A 146 14.18 2.69 -14.44
C MET A 146 12.94 3.47 -14.88
N GLY A 147 12.29 3.02 -15.95
CA GLY A 147 10.97 3.52 -16.34
C GLY A 147 9.86 3.06 -15.37
N GLY A 148 8.69 3.69 -15.46
CA GLY A 148 7.56 3.40 -14.58
C GLY A 148 7.72 3.99 -13.17
N VAL A 149 6.91 3.50 -12.23
CA VAL A 149 6.86 4.00 -10.84
C VAL A 149 7.63 3.05 -9.93
N ALA A 150 7.08 1.86 -9.70
CA ALA A 150 7.70 0.80 -8.90
C ALA A 150 7.16 -0.56 -9.35
N TYR A 151 7.80 -1.63 -8.88
CA TYR A 151 7.25 -2.99 -8.96
C TYR A 151 7.83 -3.86 -7.85
N THR A 152 7.11 -4.95 -7.55
CA THR A 152 7.53 -5.98 -6.61
C THR A 152 7.84 -7.29 -7.33
N ALA A 153 8.88 -7.99 -6.88
CA ALA A 153 9.28 -9.29 -7.39
C ALA A 153 9.83 -10.19 -6.28
N GLY A 154 9.95 -11.49 -6.55
CA GLY A 154 10.83 -12.37 -5.78
C GLY A 154 12.30 -12.05 -6.10
N SER A 155 13.19 -12.32 -5.15
CA SER A 155 14.64 -12.24 -5.35
C SER A 155 15.18 -13.53 -5.96
N ASP A 156 16.44 -13.51 -6.38
CA ASP A 156 17.14 -14.69 -6.90
C ASP A 156 17.30 -15.83 -5.88
N LEU A 157 17.09 -15.57 -4.57
CA LEU A 157 17.16 -16.61 -3.54
C LEU A 157 15.94 -17.54 -3.61
N ASP A 158 14.74 -16.96 -3.50
CA ASP A 158 13.44 -17.61 -3.58
C ASP A 158 12.32 -16.55 -3.48
N ASP A 159 11.07 -17.00 -3.66
CA ASP A 159 9.89 -16.14 -3.61
C ASP A 159 9.55 -15.61 -2.21
N ASP A 160 10.17 -16.10 -1.13
CA ASP A 160 9.97 -15.56 0.23
C ASP A 160 10.87 -14.36 0.53
N HIS A 161 11.85 -14.10 -0.34
CA HIS A 161 12.68 -12.91 -0.29
C HIS A 161 12.19 -11.96 -1.37
N LYS A 162 11.54 -10.87 -0.96
CA LYS A 162 10.92 -9.92 -1.87
C LYS A 162 11.83 -8.74 -2.15
N GLU A 163 11.68 -8.18 -3.34
CA GLU A 163 12.33 -6.95 -3.75
C GLU A 163 11.27 -5.95 -4.21
N ILE A 164 11.36 -4.72 -3.71
CA ILE A 164 10.60 -3.58 -4.19
C ILE A 164 11.57 -2.72 -4.98
N HIS A 165 11.36 -2.58 -6.29
CA HIS A 165 12.16 -1.72 -7.15
C HIS A 165 11.42 -0.39 -7.33
N PHE A 166 12.01 0.72 -6.89
CA PHE A 166 11.40 2.05 -6.95
C PHE A 166 12.21 2.96 -7.87
N SER A 167 11.55 3.52 -8.88
CA SER A 167 12.16 4.37 -9.89
C SER A 167 12.68 5.67 -9.31
N MET A 168 13.99 5.87 -9.46
CA MET A 168 14.65 7.12 -9.12
C MET A 168 14.19 8.28 -10.01
N SER A 169 13.97 8.02 -11.31
CA SER A 169 13.40 9.01 -12.23
C SER A 169 12.01 9.46 -11.80
N TYR A 170 11.16 8.54 -11.31
CA TYR A 170 9.85 8.91 -10.77
C TYR A 170 9.99 9.77 -9.51
N ILE A 171 10.80 9.35 -8.53
CA ILE A 171 11.03 10.09 -7.28
C ILE A 171 11.52 11.52 -7.58
N ALA A 172 12.43 11.68 -8.55
CA ALA A 172 12.94 12.98 -8.99
C ALA A 172 11.85 13.93 -9.50
N GLY A 173 10.81 13.37 -10.13
CA GLY A 173 9.67 14.12 -10.66
C GLY A 173 8.59 14.48 -9.63
N ILE A 174 8.67 13.98 -8.39
CA ILE A 174 7.64 14.26 -7.37
C ILE A 174 7.85 15.68 -6.81
N PRO A 175 6.83 16.55 -6.84
CA PRO A 175 6.87 17.86 -6.19
C PRO A 175 7.21 17.72 -4.70
N ALA A 176 8.01 18.66 -4.18
CA ALA A 176 8.58 18.56 -2.83
C ALA A 176 7.49 18.43 -1.74
N GLU A 177 6.39 19.16 -1.88
CA GLU A 177 5.24 19.19 -0.96
C GLU A 177 4.46 17.86 -0.91
N ARG A 178 4.58 17.03 -1.95
CA ARG A 178 3.93 15.72 -2.03
C ARG A 178 4.89 14.55 -1.88
N ARG A 179 6.20 14.80 -1.83
CA ARG A 179 7.22 13.76 -1.93
C ARG A 179 7.10 12.70 -0.84
N THR A 180 6.99 13.12 0.41
CA THR A 180 6.89 12.18 1.55
C THR A 180 5.63 11.32 1.45
N SER A 181 4.45 11.91 1.18
CA SER A 181 3.20 11.16 1.10
C SER A 181 3.13 10.25 -0.12
N GLU A 182 3.67 10.66 -1.26
CA GLU A 182 3.73 9.83 -2.47
C GLU A 182 4.70 8.66 -2.28
N ILE A 183 5.90 8.89 -1.75
CA ILE A 183 6.87 7.81 -1.43
C ILE A 183 6.24 6.81 -0.47
N MET A 184 5.62 7.27 0.62
CA MET A 184 4.95 6.39 1.58
C MET A 184 3.78 5.62 0.94
N GLY A 185 3.04 6.26 0.02
CA GLY A 185 1.95 5.63 -0.70
C GLY A 185 2.41 4.52 -1.64
N VAL A 186 3.45 4.78 -2.45
CA VAL A 186 4.04 3.78 -3.35
C VAL A 186 4.66 2.63 -2.54
N LEU A 187 5.42 2.92 -1.48
CA LEU A 187 5.98 1.86 -0.63
C LEU A 187 4.90 1.00 0.02
N THR A 188 3.81 1.62 0.50
CA THR A 188 2.67 0.86 1.06
C THR A 188 2.02 -0.03 0.00
N HIS A 189 1.80 0.49 -1.21
CA HIS A 189 1.25 -0.28 -2.32
C HIS A 189 2.13 -1.50 -2.65
N GLU A 190 3.42 -1.29 -2.89
CA GLU A 190 4.34 -2.38 -3.23
C GLU A 190 4.53 -3.38 -2.08
N MET A 191 4.47 -2.91 -0.84
CA MET A 191 4.52 -3.79 0.33
C MET A 191 3.33 -4.77 0.37
N VAL A 192 2.17 -4.41 -0.19
CA VAL A 192 1.03 -5.34 -0.27
C VAL A 192 1.39 -6.54 -1.12
N HIS A 193 2.01 -6.33 -2.28
CA HIS A 193 2.44 -7.41 -3.18
C HIS A 193 3.44 -8.38 -2.50
N CYS A 194 4.16 -7.93 -1.48
CA CYS A 194 5.06 -8.78 -0.69
C CYS A 194 4.31 -9.77 0.23
N PHE A 195 3.07 -9.46 0.59
CA PHE A 195 2.28 -10.19 1.59
C PHE A 195 0.87 -10.53 1.11
N GLN A 196 0.51 -10.35 -0.15
CA GLN A 196 -0.82 -10.65 -0.67
C GLN A 196 -0.86 -12.04 -1.31
N TRP A 197 -2.00 -12.72 -1.21
CA TRP A 197 -2.26 -13.94 -1.96
C TRP A 197 -2.84 -13.63 -3.35
N ASN A 198 -2.46 -14.43 -4.35
CA ASN A 198 -2.80 -14.16 -5.76
C ASN A 198 -3.51 -15.32 -6.48
N ALA A 199 -4.11 -16.25 -5.73
CA ALA A 199 -4.78 -17.43 -6.28
C ALA A 199 -3.90 -18.24 -7.22
N ARG A 200 -2.63 -18.45 -6.84
CA ARG A 200 -1.64 -19.19 -7.64
C ARG A 200 -1.46 -18.56 -9.04
N GLY A 201 -1.43 -17.23 -9.07
CA GLY A 201 -1.28 -16.41 -10.28
C GLY A 201 -2.50 -16.39 -11.20
N THR A 202 -3.70 -16.79 -10.73
CA THR A 202 -4.92 -16.76 -11.55
C THR A 202 -5.89 -15.64 -11.21
N CYS A 203 -5.63 -14.91 -10.13
CA CYS A 203 -6.42 -13.72 -9.79
C CYS A 203 -6.25 -12.63 -10.87
N PRO A 204 -7.34 -11.93 -11.28
CA PRO A 204 -7.24 -10.82 -12.21
C PRO A 204 -6.29 -9.74 -11.70
N GLY A 205 -5.44 -9.23 -12.59
CA GLY A 205 -4.42 -8.24 -12.23
C GLY A 205 -5.01 -7.01 -11.54
N GLY A 206 -6.12 -6.46 -12.04
CA GLY A 206 -6.72 -5.29 -11.39
C GLY A 206 -7.35 -5.59 -10.03
N PHE A 207 -7.74 -6.84 -9.73
CA PHE A 207 -8.12 -7.17 -8.36
C PHE A 207 -6.89 -7.18 -7.42
N ILE A 208 -5.75 -7.66 -7.90
CA ILE A 208 -4.47 -7.61 -7.17
C ILE A 208 -4.06 -6.15 -6.90
N GLU A 209 -4.00 -5.32 -7.94
CA GLU A 209 -3.71 -3.88 -7.81
C GLU A 209 -4.72 -3.15 -6.92
N GLY A 210 -5.99 -3.53 -7.01
CA GLY A 210 -7.07 -2.94 -6.23
C GLY A 210 -6.94 -3.18 -4.72
N ILE A 211 -6.52 -4.38 -4.31
CA ILE A 211 -6.24 -4.67 -2.90
C ILE A 211 -5.03 -3.85 -2.42
N ALA A 212 -3.99 -3.72 -3.25
CA ALA A 212 -2.82 -2.91 -2.92
C ALA A 212 -3.19 -1.44 -2.68
N ASP A 213 -3.99 -0.86 -3.57
CA ASP A 213 -4.47 0.51 -3.42
C ASP A 213 -5.57 0.66 -2.37
N TRP A 214 -6.32 -0.39 -2.04
CA TRP A 214 -7.23 -0.38 -0.89
C TRP A 214 -6.45 -0.25 0.42
N VAL A 215 -5.35 -0.98 0.61
CA VAL A 215 -4.48 -0.80 1.78
C VAL A 215 -3.92 0.62 1.82
N ARG A 216 -3.42 1.13 0.69
CA ARG A 216 -2.94 2.52 0.56
C ARG A 216 -4.04 3.53 0.95
N LEU A 217 -5.29 3.29 0.53
CA LEU A 217 -6.46 4.10 0.89
C LEU A 217 -6.70 4.07 2.40
N LYS A 218 -6.75 2.88 3.02
CA LYS A 218 -6.99 2.73 4.47
C LYS A 218 -5.86 3.31 5.32
N SER A 219 -4.64 3.34 4.80
CA SER A 219 -3.48 4.03 5.40
C SER A 219 -3.51 5.55 5.23
N ARG A 220 -4.56 6.13 4.63
CA ARG A 220 -4.71 7.58 4.37
C ARG A 220 -3.61 8.14 3.47
N LEU A 221 -3.16 7.34 2.50
CA LEU A 221 -2.09 7.68 1.54
C LEU A 221 -2.61 7.79 0.11
N SER A 222 -3.93 7.99 -0.06
CA SER A 222 -4.55 8.24 -1.37
C SER A 222 -4.02 9.55 -1.98
N PRO A 223 -3.49 9.53 -3.22
CA PRO A 223 -3.15 10.72 -3.96
C PRO A 223 -4.32 11.70 -4.13
N PRO A 224 -4.08 13.02 -4.21
CA PRO A 224 -5.15 14.02 -4.35
C PRO A 224 -6.02 13.88 -5.62
N HIS A 225 -5.51 13.21 -6.65
CA HIS A 225 -6.23 13.02 -7.91
C HIS A 225 -7.15 11.80 -7.90
N TRP A 226 -7.16 11.01 -6.81
CA TRP A 226 -8.04 9.86 -6.71
C TRP A 226 -9.50 10.31 -6.59
N LYS A 227 -10.38 9.61 -7.31
CA LYS A 227 -11.81 9.88 -7.35
C LYS A 227 -12.58 8.59 -7.15
N ARG A 228 -13.68 8.68 -6.40
CA ARG A 228 -14.66 7.59 -6.32
C ARG A 228 -15.51 7.64 -7.58
N ASP A 229 -15.46 6.58 -8.37
CA ASP A 229 -16.36 6.39 -9.51
C ASP A 229 -16.61 4.89 -9.74
N ALA A 230 -17.69 4.60 -10.46
CA ALA A 230 -18.09 3.24 -10.83
C ALA A 230 -18.11 3.04 -12.36
N SER A 231 -17.23 3.76 -13.08
CA SER A 231 -17.11 3.66 -14.54
C SER A 231 -16.24 2.49 -14.99
N GLY A 232 -16.65 1.74 -16.01
CA GLY A 232 -15.87 0.58 -16.47
C GLY A 232 -16.11 -0.67 -15.62
N ASN A 233 -15.03 -1.41 -15.34
CA ASN A 233 -15.10 -2.76 -14.75
C ASN A 233 -14.59 -2.77 -13.31
N TRP A 234 -15.21 -3.61 -12.48
CA TRP A 234 -14.87 -3.78 -11.06
C TRP A 234 -13.39 -4.11 -10.81
N ASP A 235 -12.73 -4.79 -11.75
CA ASP A 235 -11.31 -5.17 -11.73
C ASP A 235 -10.45 -4.24 -12.59
N GLY A 236 -10.84 -2.96 -12.73
CA GLY A 236 -10.05 -1.93 -13.42
C GLY A 236 -8.71 -1.62 -12.74
N GLY A 237 -8.48 -2.09 -11.52
CA GLY A 237 -7.25 -1.87 -10.77
C GLY A 237 -7.23 -0.56 -10.00
N TYR A 238 -6.15 -0.40 -9.24
CA TYR A 238 -5.80 0.84 -8.55
C TYR A 238 -6.96 1.42 -7.72
N GLN A 239 -7.08 2.75 -7.69
CA GLN A 239 -8.16 3.49 -7.03
C GLN A 239 -9.58 2.96 -7.31
N HIS A 240 -9.82 2.48 -8.53
CA HIS A 240 -11.16 2.14 -8.99
C HIS A 240 -11.67 0.90 -8.27
N THR A 241 -10.86 -0.17 -8.28
CA THR A 241 -11.12 -1.36 -7.49
C THR A 241 -10.93 -1.09 -5.98
N ALA A 242 -10.02 -0.20 -5.58
CA ALA A 242 -9.82 0.12 -4.16
C ALA A 242 -11.08 0.74 -3.52
N TYR A 243 -11.74 1.69 -4.19
CA TYR A 243 -12.97 2.28 -3.66
C TYR A 243 -14.15 1.31 -3.69
N PHE A 244 -14.20 0.40 -4.66
CA PHE A 244 -15.15 -0.71 -4.64
C PHE A 244 -14.98 -1.57 -3.39
N LEU A 245 -13.75 -1.97 -3.09
CA LEU A 245 -13.43 -2.78 -1.91
C LEU A 245 -13.73 -2.05 -0.60
N ASP A 246 -13.52 -0.73 -0.54
CA ASP A 246 -13.90 0.11 0.60
C ASP A 246 -15.44 0.14 0.79
N TYR A 247 -16.20 0.20 -0.31
CA TYR A 247 -17.66 0.04 -0.27
C TYR A 247 -18.09 -1.34 0.24
N LEU A 248 -17.45 -2.42 -0.25
CA LEU A 248 -17.74 -3.78 0.21
C LEU A 248 -17.43 -3.95 1.71
N GLU A 249 -16.31 -3.42 2.19
CA GLU A 249 -15.97 -3.40 3.62
C GLU A 249 -17.04 -2.67 4.44
N GLY A 250 -17.52 -1.52 3.96
CA GLY A 250 -18.61 -0.79 4.61
C GLY A 250 -19.94 -1.54 4.63
N ARG A 251 -20.23 -2.34 3.60
CA ARG A 251 -21.49 -3.07 3.44
C ARG A 251 -21.51 -4.43 4.15
N PHE A 252 -20.41 -5.17 4.10
CA PHE A 252 -20.31 -6.54 4.61
C PHE A 252 -19.54 -6.64 5.93
N GLY A 253 -18.93 -5.53 6.38
CA GLY A 253 -18.28 -5.41 7.68
C GLY A 253 -16.75 -5.39 7.59
N ALA A 254 -16.14 -4.92 8.67
CA ALA A 254 -14.69 -4.91 8.81
C ALA A 254 -14.10 -6.31 8.66
N GLY A 255 -13.01 -6.43 7.90
CA GLY A 255 -12.37 -7.72 7.57
C GLY A 255 -12.87 -8.37 6.28
N THR A 256 -13.77 -7.72 5.53
CA THR A 256 -14.22 -8.22 4.23
C THR A 256 -13.05 -8.41 3.26
N VAL A 257 -12.17 -7.41 3.11
CA VAL A 257 -11.02 -7.53 2.19
C VAL A 257 -10.00 -8.56 2.69
N ARG A 258 -9.80 -8.67 4.00
CA ARG A 258 -9.00 -9.73 4.65
C ARG A 258 -9.52 -11.13 4.28
N MET A 259 -10.83 -11.35 4.36
CA MET A 259 -11.45 -12.63 3.98
C MET A 259 -11.26 -12.94 2.48
N LEU A 260 -11.41 -11.94 1.61
CA LEU A 260 -11.15 -12.08 0.18
C LEU A 260 -9.68 -12.48 -0.07
N ASN A 261 -8.72 -11.81 0.57
CA ASN A 261 -7.30 -12.13 0.48
C ASN A 261 -6.99 -13.56 0.96
N GLU A 262 -7.53 -13.99 2.11
CA GLU A 262 -7.35 -15.36 2.58
C GLU A 262 -7.91 -16.40 1.58
N LYS A 263 -9.08 -16.14 0.98
CA LYS A 263 -9.65 -17.05 0.00
C LYS A 263 -8.78 -17.18 -1.26
N LEU A 264 -8.05 -16.13 -1.64
CA LEU A 264 -7.04 -16.19 -2.71
C LEU A 264 -5.86 -17.12 -2.37
N ARG A 265 -5.63 -17.48 -1.10
CA ARG A 265 -4.56 -18.42 -0.73
C ARG A 265 -4.89 -19.86 -1.13
N THR A 266 -6.14 -20.28 -0.91
CA THR A 266 -6.50 -21.70 -0.86
C THR A 266 -6.78 -22.30 -2.23
N GLN A 267 -7.15 -21.48 -3.22
CA GLN A 267 -7.67 -21.94 -4.51
C GLN A 267 -7.19 -21.11 -5.71
N ARG A 268 -7.40 -21.63 -6.92
CA ARG A 268 -7.34 -20.84 -8.15
C ARG A 268 -8.61 -19.98 -8.24
N TYR A 269 -8.48 -18.81 -8.84
CA TYR A 269 -9.57 -17.86 -8.98
C TYR A 269 -10.57 -18.32 -10.03
N LYS A 270 -11.83 -18.39 -9.62
CA LYS A 270 -13.00 -18.56 -10.50
C LYS A 270 -14.02 -17.53 -10.06
N GLU A 271 -14.24 -16.51 -10.88
CA GLU A 271 -14.94 -15.28 -10.49
C GLU A 271 -16.28 -15.55 -9.78
N LYS A 272 -17.22 -16.23 -10.47
CA LYS A 272 -18.54 -16.49 -9.91
C LYS A 272 -18.49 -17.20 -8.56
N ASP A 273 -17.84 -18.37 -8.50
CA ASP A 273 -17.75 -19.18 -7.29
C ASP A 273 -17.08 -18.38 -6.15
N PHE A 274 -15.96 -17.71 -6.46
CA PHE A 274 -15.20 -16.91 -5.50
C PHE A 274 -16.06 -15.86 -4.81
N TRP A 275 -16.80 -15.06 -5.58
CA TRP A 275 -17.63 -13.99 -5.03
C TRP A 275 -18.90 -14.52 -4.36
N THR A 276 -19.59 -15.50 -4.97
CA THR A 276 -20.82 -16.05 -4.38
C THR A 276 -20.59 -16.79 -3.08
N GLU A 277 -19.49 -17.54 -2.95
CA GLU A 277 -19.18 -18.26 -1.71
C GLU A 277 -18.74 -17.31 -0.58
N THR A 278 -18.18 -16.15 -0.93
CA THR A 278 -17.63 -15.21 0.05
C THR A 278 -18.65 -14.18 0.51
N LEU A 279 -19.39 -13.58 -0.42
CA LEU A 279 -20.31 -12.47 -0.18
C LEU A 279 -21.76 -12.78 -0.56
N GLY A 280 -22.04 -14.03 -0.95
CA GLY A 280 -23.40 -14.49 -1.31
C GLY A 280 -23.90 -13.98 -2.66
N ARG A 281 -23.08 -13.24 -3.43
CA ARG A 281 -23.50 -12.58 -4.68
C ARG A 281 -22.37 -12.60 -5.73
N PRO A 282 -22.71 -12.68 -7.03
CA PRO A 282 -21.73 -12.45 -8.10
C PRO A 282 -21.20 -11.02 -8.08
N VAL A 283 -19.95 -10.82 -8.50
CA VAL A 283 -19.30 -9.50 -8.48
C VAL A 283 -19.96 -8.48 -9.39
N GLU A 284 -20.55 -8.93 -10.49
CA GLU A 284 -21.26 -8.06 -11.42
C GLU A 284 -22.48 -7.43 -10.75
N GLN A 285 -23.14 -8.15 -9.84
CA GLN A 285 -24.22 -7.59 -9.02
C GLN A 285 -23.65 -6.63 -7.97
N LEU A 286 -22.58 -7.02 -7.27
CA LEU A 286 -21.94 -6.17 -6.27
C LEU A 286 -21.45 -4.84 -6.86
N TRP A 287 -20.91 -4.89 -8.08
CA TRP A 287 -20.45 -3.72 -8.84
C TRP A 287 -21.61 -2.81 -9.24
N LYS A 288 -22.72 -3.40 -9.73
CA LYS A 288 -23.95 -2.64 -10.01
C LYS A 288 -24.48 -1.95 -8.76
N ASP A 289 -24.54 -2.66 -7.63
CA ASP A 289 -25.00 -2.09 -6.36
C ASP A 289 -24.09 -0.93 -5.91
N TYR A 290 -22.77 -1.02 -6.15
CA TYR A 290 -21.84 0.08 -5.90
C TYR A 290 -22.11 1.28 -6.82
N ALA A 291 -22.32 1.04 -8.12
CA ALA A 291 -22.64 2.08 -9.08
C ALA A 291 -23.97 2.79 -8.77
N GLU A 292 -24.97 2.07 -8.29
CA GLU A 292 -26.24 2.62 -7.81
C GLU A 292 -26.03 3.48 -6.55
N LYS A 293 -25.27 2.98 -5.57
CA LYS A 293 -24.94 3.74 -4.36
C LYS A 293 -24.25 5.08 -4.68
N MET A 294 -23.35 5.10 -5.65
CA MET A 294 -22.66 6.33 -6.08
C MET A 294 -23.62 7.36 -6.66
N LYS A 295 -24.64 6.94 -7.42
CA LYS A 295 -25.67 7.84 -7.97
C LYS A 295 -26.55 8.42 -6.87
N ASP A 296 -26.93 7.61 -5.89
CA ASP A 296 -27.72 8.06 -4.75
C ASP A 296 -26.95 9.12 -3.92
N ASP A 297 -25.66 8.90 -3.70
CA ASP A 297 -24.81 9.85 -2.96
C ASP A 297 -24.63 11.17 -3.73
N GLU A 298 -24.47 11.12 -5.05
CA GLU A 298 -24.42 12.32 -5.90
C GLU A 298 -25.75 13.08 -5.88
N ALA A 299 -26.89 12.40 -5.98
CA ALA A 299 -28.20 13.01 -5.89
C ALA A 299 -28.46 13.67 -4.53
N VAL A 300 -27.98 13.07 -3.42
CA VAL A 300 -28.09 13.66 -2.08
C VAL A 300 -27.25 14.93 -1.95
N ILE A 301 -26.08 15.01 -2.60
CA ILE A 301 -25.23 16.21 -2.59
C ILE A 301 -25.91 17.33 -3.36
N ILE A 302 -26.39 17.07 -4.58
CA ILE A 302 -27.11 18.05 -5.40
C ILE A 302 -28.32 18.61 -4.64
N ASN A 303 -29.13 17.74 -4.02
CA ASN A 303 -30.28 18.18 -3.24
C ASN A 303 -29.92 19.02 -2.00
N LYS A 304 -28.72 18.88 -1.42
CA LYS A 304 -28.29 19.71 -0.29
C LYS A 304 -27.78 21.08 -0.72
N ASP A 305 -27.13 21.15 -1.88
CA ASP A 305 -26.62 22.40 -2.44
C ASP A 305 -27.73 23.23 -3.11
N ASP A 306 -28.82 22.58 -3.56
CA ASP A 306 -30.01 23.22 -4.14
C ASP A 306 -31.02 23.76 -3.09
N ILE A 307 -30.85 23.42 -1.80
CA ILE A 307 -31.59 24.11 -0.72
C ILE A 307 -30.94 25.48 -0.53
N SER A 308 -31.41 26.46 -1.30
CA SER A 308 -31.02 27.85 -1.12
C SER A 308 -31.43 28.36 0.27
N ASP A 309 -30.60 29.22 0.86
CA ASP A 309 -30.77 29.86 2.17
C ASP A 309 -32.10 30.65 2.31
N ASP A 310 -32.85 30.82 1.20
CA ASP A 310 -34.18 31.44 1.15
C ASP A 310 -35.31 30.50 1.61
N ASP A 311 -35.20 29.18 1.41
CA ASP A 311 -36.25 28.23 1.82
C ASP A 311 -36.27 28.01 3.34
N ILE A 312 -35.14 28.21 4.03
CA ILE A 312 -35.10 28.22 5.51
C ILE A 312 -35.69 29.52 6.08
N ARG A 313 -35.69 30.62 5.33
CA ARG A 313 -36.24 31.92 5.77
C ARG A 313 -37.76 32.04 5.65
N LEU A 314 -38.40 31.25 4.79
CA LEU A 314 -39.86 31.29 4.55
C LEU A 314 -40.66 30.34 5.47
N GLY A 315 -40.00 29.56 6.33
CA GLY A 315 -40.63 28.59 7.24
C GLY A 315 -41.16 29.15 8.58
N ARG A 316 -41.55 30.43 8.68
CA ARG A 316 -42.16 30.98 9.91
C ARG A 316 -43.57 31.52 9.67
N ILE A 317 -44.54 30.73 10.13
CA ILE A 317 -45.91 31.11 10.54
C ILE A 317 -46.90 31.37 9.39
N ARG A 318 -47.63 30.31 9.02
CA ARG A 318 -49.08 30.42 8.74
C ARG A 318 -49.82 29.57 9.77
N THR A 319 -50.14 30.17 10.92
CA THR A 319 -51.25 29.74 11.75
C THR A 319 -52.54 30.04 10.99
N ALA A 320 -53.30 29.01 10.65
CA ALA A 320 -54.59 29.14 10.01
C ALA A 320 -55.61 29.74 10.98
N ASP A 321 -56.17 30.89 10.60
CA ASP A 321 -57.46 31.38 11.06
C ASP A 321 -58.56 30.53 10.41
N GLU A 322 -59.31 29.77 11.22
CA GLU A 322 -60.63 29.26 10.84
C GLU A 322 -61.66 29.90 11.78
N ALA A 323 -62.32 30.95 11.30
CA ALA A 323 -63.56 31.45 11.87
C ALA A 323 -64.42 32.08 10.77
N THR A 324 -65.48 31.39 10.35
CA THR A 324 -66.87 31.86 10.16
C THR A 324 -67.68 30.75 9.44
N GLN A 325 -68.61 30.04 10.09
CA GLN A 325 -69.98 30.44 10.49
C GLN A 325 -70.96 30.48 9.30
N GLU A 326 -71.94 29.57 9.25
CA GLU A 326 -73.39 29.89 9.15
C GLU A 326 -74.35 28.67 9.05
N VAL A 327 -75.45 28.77 9.83
CA VAL A 327 -76.85 28.33 9.57
C VAL A 327 -77.20 26.83 9.63
N VAL A 328 -77.86 26.38 10.72
CA VAL A 328 -79.33 26.25 10.93
C VAL A 328 -79.60 26.18 12.44
#